data_AF-A0A2Z6QA99-F1
#
_entry.id   AF-A0A2Z6QA99-F1
#
_cell.length_a   1.000
_cell.length_b   1.000
_cell.length_c   1.000
_cell.angle_alpha   90.00
_cell.angle_beta   90.00
_cell.angle_gamma   90.00
#
_symmetry.space_group_name_H-M   'P 1'
#
loop_
_entity.id
_entity.type
_entity.pdbx_description
1 polymer ?
#
loop_
_entity_poly.entity_id
_entity_poly.type
_entity_poly.pdbx_seq_one_letter_code
_entity_poly.pdbx_strand_id
1 'polypeptide(L)'
;MQSKRAQAYDNWKVYSSEGKIMFRCNRKKISWYLSRNLANQIAHDSIQLNFQTKGLGHVDNTYYLEDKSNLCVCCGASENLTMHHVVPDMYRRHMPEIVKSHASYDVLLMCIRCHTSYEKTANELKKKIAIDFNMPLNGNGQGQIRLYNNIKIKKAASALNRKGIPEDRMRELKNIVFTWHQQTTDKTKNDKLNNIIEKALMLPDYERNGEFVEHGKYVVNQLLKDYHHLKRWPKLEGFIYLWRDHFLKTMKPKFLSQFWKVDNNIYIDR
;
A
#
# COMPACT_ATOMS: atom_id res chain seq x y z
N MET A 1 -19.23 -20.44 10.22
CA MET A 1 -19.66 -19.09 10.64
C MET A 1 -18.90 -18.05 9.82
N GLN A 2 -19.47 -17.55 8.72
CA GLN A 2 -18.87 -16.43 7.99
C GLN A 2 -19.09 -15.16 8.81
N SER A 3 -18.01 -14.46 9.19
CA SER A 3 -18.17 -13.18 9.85
C SER A 3 -18.79 -12.18 8.86
N LYS A 4 -19.95 -11.64 9.20
CA LYS A 4 -20.43 -10.39 8.57
C LYS A 4 -19.34 -9.37 8.80
N ARG A 5 -18.52 -9.08 7.78
CA ARG A 5 -17.63 -7.92 7.84
C ARG A 5 -18.48 -6.69 8.12
N ALA A 6 -18.02 -5.87 9.06
CA ALA A 6 -18.65 -4.59 9.37
C ALA A 6 -18.87 -3.78 8.09
N GLN A 7 -19.98 -3.04 8.08
CA GLN A 7 -20.32 -2.04 7.08
C GLN A 7 -19.07 -1.18 6.74
N ALA A 8 -18.75 -1.04 5.46
CA ALA A 8 -17.55 -0.32 5.01
C ALA A 8 -17.71 1.21 5.09
N TYR A 9 -18.92 1.71 4.87
CA TYR A 9 -19.27 3.13 4.98
C TYR A 9 -20.32 3.36 6.07
N ASP A 10 -19.96 4.08 7.12
CA ASP A 10 -20.92 4.53 8.16
C ASP A 10 -21.58 5.87 7.81
N ASN A 11 -21.03 6.60 6.83
CA ASN A 11 -21.53 7.88 6.31
C ASN A 11 -21.73 9.02 7.32
N TRP A 12 -21.09 8.98 8.49
CA TRP A 12 -21.17 10.07 9.48
C TRP A 12 -20.73 11.40 8.88
N LYS A 13 -21.47 12.47 9.17
CA LYS A 13 -21.23 13.81 8.65
C LYS A 13 -20.38 14.61 9.63
N VAL A 14 -19.39 15.33 9.10
CA VAL A 14 -18.56 16.25 9.86
C VAL A 14 -18.76 17.66 9.32
N TYR A 15 -19.18 18.57 10.19
CA TYR A 15 -19.43 19.98 9.89
C TYR A 15 -18.30 20.87 10.41
N SER A 16 -18.01 21.97 9.72
CA SER A 16 -17.08 23.01 10.19
C SER A 16 -17.64 23.76 11.39
N SER A 17 -16.80 24.56 12.06
CA SER A 17 -17.25 25.47 13.12
C SER A 17 -18.33 26.46 12.65
N GLU A 18 -18.39 26.79 11.35
CA GLU A 18 -19.46 27.63 10.77
C GLU A 18 -20.67 26.83 10.27
N GLY A 19 -20.73 25.51 10.52
CA GLY A 19 -21.88 24.68 10.16
C GLY A 19 -21.92 24.20 8.71
N LYS A 20 -20.82 24.32 7.95
CA LYS A 20 -20.73 23.77 6.58
C LYS A 20 -20.32 22.30 6.60
N ILE A 21 -20.98 21.44 5.83
CA ILE A 21 -20.59 20.03 5.72
C ILE A 21 -19.23 19.92 5.01
N MET A 22 -18.25 19.31 5.68
CA MET A 22 -16.88 19.24 5.18
C MET A 22 -16.57 17.89 4.53
N PHE A 23 -16.93 16.79 5.19
CA PHE A 23 -16.64 15.43 4.71
C PHE A 23 -17.50 14.42 5.47
N ARG A 24 -17.47 13.19 4.95
CA ARG A 24 -18.04 12.01 5.62
C ARG A 24 -16.97 11.02 6.04
N CYS A 25 -17.21 10.30 7.13
CA CYS A 25 -16.23 9.32 7.62
C CYS A 25 -16.87 8.16 8.40
N ASN A 26 -16.02 7.24 8.86
CA ASN A 26 -16.44 6.12 9.69
C ASN A 26 -16.57 6.52 11.17
N ARG A 27 -17.32 5.71 11.92
CA ARG A 27 -17.59 5.92 13.34
C ARG A 27 -16.30 5.93 14.17
N LYS A 28 -15.27 5.17 13.79
CA LYS A 28 -13.97 5.17 14.47
C LYS A 28 -13.31 6.54 14.44
N LYS A 29 -13.36 7.24 13.29
CA LYS A 29 -12.82 8.61 13.15
C LYS A 29 -13.65 9.61 13.97
N ILE A 30 -14.97 9.44 14.00
CA ILE A 30 -15.86 10.26 14.84
C ILE A 30 -15.51 10.11 16.32
N SER A 31 -15.38 8.88 16.81
CA SER A 31 -15.00 8.61 18.21
C SER A 31 -13.67 9.27 18.58
N TRP A 32 -12.71 9.32 17.65
CA TRP A 32 -11.43 10.00 17.87
C TRP A 32 -11.58 11.52 18.04
N TYR A 33 -12.47 12.17 17.27
CA TYR A 33 -12.75 13.61 17.43
C TYR A 33 -13.44 13.91 18.77
N LEU A 34 -14.48 13.13 19.09
CA LEU A 34 -15.25 13.31 20.33
C LEU A 34 -14.41 13.05 21.57
N SER A 35 -13.61 11.98 21.60
CA SER A 35 -12.78 11.63 22.77
C SER A 35 -11.66 12.64 23.06
N ARG A 36 -11.38 13.55 22.12
CA ARG A 36 -10.36 14.60 22.24
C ARG A 36 -10.96 15.99 22.39
N ASN A 37 -12.28 16.10 22.57
CA ASN A 37 -12.99 17.38 22.64
C ASN A 37 -12.74 18.28 21.43
N LEU A 38 -12.51 17.69 20.25
CA LEU A 38 -12.26 18.42 18.99
C LEU A 38 -13.56 18.72 18.23
N ALA A 39 -14.67 18.13 18.67
CA ALA A 39 -15.98 18.28 18.05
C ALA A 39 -17.09 18.03 19.08
N ASN A 40 -18.26 18.60 18.82
CA ASN A 40 -19.49 18.34 19.56
C ASN A 40 -20.43 17.47 18.70
N GLN A 41 -21.14 16.54 19.33
CA GLN A 41 -22.19 15.80 18.64
C GLN A 41 -23.42 16.71 18.45
N ILE A 42 -23.86 16.86 17.20
CA ILE A 42 -25.01 17.72 16.84
C ILE A 42 -26.23 16.92 16.37
N ALA A 43 -26.05 15.66 15.97
CA ALA A 43 -27.12 14.73 15.66
C ALA A 43 -26.68 13.27 15.88
N HIS A 44 -27.58 12.31 15.63
CA HIS A 44 -27.29 10.88 15.79
C HIS A 44 -26.19 10.36 14.84
N ASP A 45 -25.97 11.02 13.70
CA ASP A 45 -25.03 10.67 12.62
C ASP A 45 -24.07 11.81 12.28
N SER A 46 -23.99 12.85 13.12
CA SER A 46 -23.33 14.11 12.77
C SER A 46 -22.58 14.75 13.94
N ILE A 47 -21.39 15.28 13.66
CA ILE A 47 -20.60 16.09 14.60
C ILE A 47 -20.22 17.44 13.97
N GLN A 48 -20.00 18.45 14.80
CA GLN A 48 -19.48 19.76 14.40
C GLN A 48 -18.11 19.99 15.04
N LEU A 49 -17.12 20.43 14.24
CA LEU A 49 -15.80 20.76 14.75
C LEU A 49 -15.85 22.03 15.62
N ASN A 50 -15.07 22.04 16.70
CA ASN A 50 -15.03 23.14 17.65
C ASN A 50 -13.93 24.17 17.33
N PHE A 51 -13.28 24.04 16.16
CA PHE A 51 -12.16 24.87 15.74
C PHE A 51 -12.19 25.13 14.23
N GLN A 52 -11.56 26.22 13.81
CA GLN A 52 -11.44 26.57 12.40
C GLN A 52 -10.37 25.70 11.73
N THR A 53 -10.73 25.02 10.65
CA THR A 53 -9.82 24.17 9.87
C THR A 53 -9.01 25.00 8.87
N LYS A 54 -7.81 24.51 8.51
CA LYS A 54 -6.96 25.16 7.48
C LYS A 54 -7.51 25.05 6.06
N GLY A 55 -8.45 24.14 5.82
CA GLY A 55 -9.08 23.93 4.52
C GLY A 55 -10.54 23.56 4.69
N LEU A 56 -11.31 23.66 3.62
CA LEU A 56 -12.76 23.44 3.60
C LEU A 56 -13.15 21.95 3.48
N GLY A 57 -12.18 21.04 3.35
CA GLY A 57 -12.45 19.63 3.11
C GLY A 57 -12.96 19.41 1.69
N HIS A 58 -14.15 18.81 1.56
CA HIS A 58 -14.81 18.52 0.29
C HIS A 58 -16.08 19.34 0.07
N VAL A 59 -16.17 20.53 0.66
CA VAL A 59 -17.25 21.49 0.41
C VAL A 59 -17.47 21.63 -1.10
N ASP A 60 -18.75 21.64 -1.50
CA ASP A 60 -19.22 21.71 -2.88
C ASP A 60 -18.84 20.54 -3.80
N ASN A 61 -18.19 19.50 -3.28
CA ASN A 61 -17.91 18.27 -4.05
C ASN A 61 -18.94 17.18 -3.75
N THR A 62 -19.96 17.08 -4.61
CA THR A 62 -21.08 16.14 -4.45
C THR A 62 -20.63 14.68 -4.31
N TYR A 63 -19.59 14.25 -5.04
CA TYR A 63 -19.12 12.87 -4.95
C TYR A 63 -18.60 12.52 -3.55
N TYR A 64 -17.91 13.42 -2.85
CA TYR A 64 -17.40 13.13 -1.50
C TYR A 64 -18.44 13.36 -0.40
N LEU A 65 -19.48 14.15 -0.68
CA LEU A 65 -20.51 14.53 0.28
C LEU A 65 -21.80 13.70 0.17
N GLU A 66 -21.98 12.89 -0.87
CA GLU A 66 -23.09 11.94 -0.94
C GLU A 66 -22.94 10.78 0.05
N ASP A 67 -24.05 10.14 0.40
CA ASP A 67 -24.02 8.87 1.13
C ASP A 67 -23.48 7.76 0.22
N LYS A 68 -22.49 7.01 0.72
CA LYS A 68 -21.95 5.86 0.01
C LYS A 68 -22.70 4.58 0.41
N SER A 69 -23.21 3.86 -0.58
CA SER A 69 -23.88 2.59 -0.34
C SER A 69 -22.89 1.47 -0.08
N ASN A 70 -23.21 0.58 0.85
CA ASN A 70 -22.43 -0.63 1.14
C ASN A 70 -22.81 -1.76 0.18
N LEU A 71 -22.63 -1.50 -1.11
CA LEU A 71 -22.98 -2.42 -2.19
C LEU A 71 -21.81 -2.53 -3.17
N CYS A 72 -21.71 -3.67 -3.83
CA CYS A 72 -20.83 -3.83 -4.96
C CYS A 72 -21.26 -2.88 -6.07
N VAL A 73 -20.38 -1.97 -6.50
CA VAL A 73 -20.68 -0.98 -7.55
C VAL A 73 -21.07 -1.64 -8.89
N CYS A 74 -20.66 -2.89 -9.12
CA CYS A 74 -20.97 -3.61 -10.36
C CYS A 74 -22.33 -4.30 -10.33
N CYS A 75 -22.56 -5.15 -9.32
CA CYS A 75 -23.72 -6.05 -9.30
C CYS A 75 -24.71 -5.82 -8.15
N GLY A 76 -24.44 -4.88 -7.24
CA GLY A 76 -25.35 -4.54 -6.14
C GLY A 76 -25.33 -5.52 -4.96
N ALA A 77 -24.47 -6.54 -4.97
CA ALA A 77 -24.33 -7.44 -3.82
C ALA A 77 -23.90 -6.67 -2.55
N SER A 78 -24.50 -6.98 -1.41
CA SER A 78 -24.22 -6.35 -0.10
C SER A 78 -23.23 -7.15 0.76
N GLU A 79 -22.87 -8.36 0.34
CA GLU A 79 -22.02 -9.28 1.10
C GLU A 79 -20.68 -9.53 0.40
N ASN A 80 -19.71 -10.03 1.18
CA ASN A 80 -18.37 -10.38 0.70
C ASN A 80 -17.70 -9.24 -0.08
N LEU A 81 -17.86 -8.02 0.45
CA LEU A 81 -17.32 -6.81 -0.13
C LEU A 81 -15.83 -6.64 0.16
N THR A 82 -15.15 -6.04 -0.80
CA THR A 82 -13.73 -5.71 -0.80
C THR A 82 -13.56 -4.30 -1.35
N MET A 83 -12.52 -3.61 -0.88
CA MET A 83 -12.12 -2.30 -1.41
C MET A 83 -11.19 -2.54 -2.60
N HIS A 84 -11.68 -2.26 -3.80
CA HIS A 84 -10.92 -2.39 -5.04
C HIS A 84 -10.29 -1.05 -5.43
N HIS A 85 -8.99 -1.05 -5.70
CA HIS A 85 -8.26 0.11 -6.19
C HIS A 85 -8.29 0.11 -7.73
N VAL A 86 -9.05 1.04 -8.32
CA VAL A 86 -9.20 1.17 -9.78
C VAL A 86 -7.85 1.38 -10.46
N VAL A 87 -7.01 2.23 -9.87
CA VAL A 87 -5.59 2.33 -10.21
C VAL A 87 -4.82 1.36 -9.31
N PRO A 88 -4.14 0.33 -9.86
CA PRO A 88 -3.49 -0.69 -9.05
C PRO A 88 -2.46 -0.11 -8.08
N ASP A 89 -2.45 -0.65 -6.86
CA ASP A 89 -1.55 -0.21 -5.77
C ASP A 89 -0.08 -0.23 -6.18
N MET A 90 0.32 -1.23 -6.98
CA MET A 90 1.69 -1.36 -7.49
C MET A 90 2.19 -0.11 -8.21
N TYR A 91 1.31 0.68 -8.81
CA TYR A 91 1.63 1.99 -9.41
C TYR A 91 1.33 3.12 -8.41
N ARG A 92 0.15 3.11 -7.79
CA ARG A 92 -0.33 4.20 -6.94
C ARG A 92 0.63 4.55 -5.81
N ARG A 93 1.25 3.55 -5.16
CA ARG A 93 2.19 3.76 -4.05
C ARG A 93 3.43 4.59 -4.42
N HIS A 94 3.78 4.62 -5.71
CA HIS A 94 4.92 5.37 -6.25
C HIS A 94 4.55 6.76 -6.77
N MET A 95 3.26 7.13 -6.79
CA MET A 95 2.80 8.43 -7.28
C MET A 95 3.12 9.56 -6.28
N PRO A 96 3.25 10.82 -6.75
CA PRO A 96 3.44 12.00 -5.90
C PRO A 96 2.30 12.17 -4.87
N GLU A 97 2.61 12.76 -3.71
CA GLU A 97 1.65 12.95 -2.61
C GLU A 97 0.41 13.73 -3.04
N ILE A 98 0.59 14.77 -3.87
CA ILE A 98 -0.50 15.62 -4.39
C ILE A 98 -1.53 14.83 -5.24
N VAL A 99 -1.15 13.66 -5.74
CA VAL A 99 -2.04 12.77 -6.51
C VAL A 99 -2.58 11.65 -5.63
N LYS A 100 -1.75 11.02 -4.80
CA LYS A 100 -2.18 9.83 -4.05
C LYS A 100 -3.05 10.12 -2.84
N SER A 101 -2.97 11.32 -2.26
CA SER A 101 -3.74 11.74 -1.06
C SER A 101 -5.27 11.71 -1.23
N HIS A 102 -5.79 11.77 -2.47
CA HIS A 102 -7.22 11.56 -2.79
C HIS A 102 -7.53 10.12 -3.25
N ALA A 103 -6.96 9.13 -2.55
CA ALA A 103 -7.16 7.72 -2.88
C ALA A 103 -8.60 7.24 -2.83
N SER A 104 -9.45 7.85 -2.00
CA SER A 104 -10.85 7.43 -1.85
C SER A 104 -11.67 7.54 -3.13
N TYR A 105 -11.29 8.40 -4.08
CA TYR A 105 -12.00 8.50 -5.37
C TYR A 105 -11.89 7.22 -6.18
N ASP A 106 -10.69 6.64 -6.25
CA ASP A 106 -10.38 5.46 -7.05
C ASP A 106 -10.50 4.16 -6.26
N VAL A 107 -11.18 4.18 -5.10
CA VAL A 107 -11.39 3.00 -4.28
C VAL A 107 -12.89 2.70 -4.21
N LEU A 108 -13.28 1.60 -4.82
CA LEU A 108 -14.68 1.21 -5.01
C LEU A 108 -14.99 -0.10 -4.28
N LEU A 109 -16.19 -0.21 -3.72
CA LEU A 109 -16.65 -1.48 -3.14
C LEU A 109 -17.03 -2.48 -4.23
N MET A 110 -16.45 -3.66 -4.17
CA MET A 110 -16.75 -4.77 -5.06
C MET A 110 -16.90 -6.07 -4.28
N CYS A 111 -17.85 -6.91 -4.65
CA CYS A 111 -17.90 -8.28 -4.12
C CYS A 111 -16.73 -9.10 -4.68
N ILE A 112 -16.31 -10.14 -3.96
CA ILE A 112 -15.19 -11.01 -4.36
C ILE A 112 -15.33 -11.51 -5.82
N ARG A 113 -16.55 -11.87 -6.25
CA ARG A 113 -16.80 -12.34 -7.63
C ARG A 113 -16.45 -11.28 -8.68
N CYS A 114 -17.00 -10.08 -8.55
CA CYS A 114 -16.73 -8.99 -9.49
C CYS A 114 -15.27 -8.55 -9.42
N HIS A 115 -14.69 -8.47 -8.22
CA HIS A 115 -13.29 -8.11 -8.04
C HIS A 115 -12.35 -9.11 -8.72
N THR A 116 -12.55 -10.41 -8.48
CA THR A 116 -11.77 -11.49 -9.12
C THR A 116 -11.92 -11.46 -10.64
N SER A 117 -13.14 -11.20 -11.14
CA SER A 117 -13.40 -11.06 -12.58
C SER A 117 -12.61 -9.90 -13.19
N TYR A 118 -12.59 -8.74 -12.52
CA TYR A 118 -11.86 -7.57 -13.01
C TYR A 118 -10.34 -7.75 -12.89
N GLU A 119 -9.84 -8.39 -11.84
CA GLU A 119 -8.39 -8.59 -11.70
C GLU A 119 -7.80 -9.43 -12.84
N LYS A 120 -8.58 -10.34 -13.43
CA LYS A 120 -8.15 -11.10 -14.62
C LYS A 120 -7.84 -10.17 -15.80
N THR A 121 -8.77 -9.27 -16.15
CA THR A 121 -8.60 -8.32 -17.26
C THR A 121 -7.63 -7.19 -16.92
N ALA A 122 -7.62 -6.72 -15.67
CA ALA A 122 -6.61 -5.78 -15.17
C ALA A 122 -5.20 -6.36 -15.30
N ASN A 123 -5.00 -7.66 -15.06
CA ASN A 123 -3.72 -8.32 -15.28
C ASN A 123 -3.31 -8.37 -16.76
N GLU A 124 -4.25 -8.45 -17.69
CA GLU A 124 -3.97 -8.32 -19.12
C GLU A 124 -3.50 -6.91 -19.48
N LEU A 125 -4.13 -5.87 -18.92
CA LEU A 125 -3.67 -4.49 -19.09
C LEU A 125 -2.28 -4.27 -18.48
N LYS A 126 -2.00 -4.81 -17.28
CA LYS A 126 -0.66 -4.78 -16.67
C LYS A 126 0.39 -5.40 -17.61
N LYS A 127 0.09 -6.54 -18.24
CA LYS A 127 0.99 -7.19 -19.21
C LYS A 127 1.24 -6.30 -20.43
N LYS A 128 0.22 -5.62 -20.96
CA LYS A 128 0.40 -4.64 -22.06
C LYS A 128 1.30 -3.49 -21.64
N ILE A 129 1.04 -2.89 -20.47
CA ILE A 129 1.90 -1.83 -19.90
C ILE A 129 3.36 -2.32 -19.74
N ALA A 130 3.58 -3.57 -19.33
CA ALA A 130 4.92 -4.15 -19.24
C ALA A 130 5.64 -4.21 -20.59
N ILE A 131 4.92 -4.50 -21.67
CA ILE A 131 5.45 -4.48 -23.04
C ILE A 131 5.72 -3.03 -23.47
N ASP A 132 4.75 -2.13 -23.31
CA ASP A 132 4.84 -0.73 -23.75
C ASP A 132 6.01 0.03 -23.09
N PHE A 133 6.31 -0.28 -21.83
CA PHE A 133 7.42 0.31 -21.09
C PHE A 133 8.70 -0.52 -21.13
N ASN A 134 8.71 -1.65 -21.85
CA ASN A 134 9.81 -2.62 -21.90
C ASN A 134 10.35 -2.98 -20.49
N MET A 135 9.43 -3.27 -19.56
CA MET A 135 9.74 -3.49 -18.14
C MET A 135 8.91 -4.66 -17.60
N PRO A 136 9.52 -5.81 -17.24
CA PRO A 136 8.78 -6.99 -16.76
C PRO A 136 7.94 -6.69 -15.51
N LEU A 137 6.77 -7.32 -15.39
CA LEU A 137 5.86 -7.10 -14.25
C LEU A 137 6.47 -7.45 -12.89
N ASN A 138 7.36 -8.44 -12.85
CA ASN A 138 8.04 -8.85 -11.63
C ASN A 138 9.23 -7.95 -11.26
N GLY A 139 9.45 -6.87 -12.02
CA GLY A 139 10.62 -6.01 -11.89
C GLY A 139 11.80 -6.47 -12.75
N ASN A 140 12.87 -5.67 -12.75
CA ASN A 140 14.12 -5.99 -13.42
C ASN A 140 15.23 -6.22 -12.36
N GLY A 141 16.07 -7.22 -12.60
CA GLY A 141 17.04 -7.72 -11.63
C GLY A 141 16.44 -8.70 -10.61
N GLN A 142 17.30 -9.28 -9.78
CA GLN A 142 16.87 -10.13 -8.66
C GLN A 142 16.49 -9.24 -7.47
N GLY A 143 15.25 -9.33 -6.97
CA GLY A 143 14.79 -8.54 -5.81
C GLY A 143 15.50 -8.86 -4.49
N GLN A 144 16.08 -10.05 -4.40
CA GLN A 144 16.87 -10.49 -3.27
C GLN A 144 18.15 -11.16 -3.75
N ILE A 145 19.26 -10.84 -3.08
CA ILE A 145 20.54 -11.52 -3.27
C ILE A 145 20.70 -12.53 -2.15
N ARG A 146 21.06 -13.76 -2.52
CA ARG A 146 21.31 -14.84 -1.56
C ARG A 146 22.70 -14.67 -0.94
N LEU A 147 22.75 -14.56 0.39
CA LEU A 147 24.00 -14.37 1.13
C LEU A 147 24.63 -15.71 1.49
N TYR A 148 25.27 -16.35 0.51
CA TYR A 148 25.88 -17.67 0.67
C TYR A 148 26.84 -17.77 1.85
N ASN A 149 27.64 -16.72 2.10
CA ASN A 149 28.52 -16.66 3.25
C ASN A 149 27.76 -16.67 4.58
N ASN A 150 26.71 -15.84 4.72
CA ASN A 150 25.88 -15.82 5.93
C ASN A 150 25.23 -17.18 6.19
N ILE A 151 24.68 -17.82 5.15
CA ILE A 151 24.08 -19.15 5.24
C ILE A 151 25.12 -20.17 5.71
N LYS A 152 26.35 -20.12 5.19
CA LYS A 152 27.45 -21.00 5.62
C LYS A 152 27.78 -20.81 7.09
N ILE A 153 27.91 -19.57 7.55
CA ILE A 153 28.21 -19.21 8.94
C ILE A 153 27.08 -19.66 9.88
N LYS A 154 25.82 -19.39 9.51
CA LYS A 154 24.63 -19.79 10.25
C LYS A 154 24.49 -21.31 10.36
N LYS A 155 24.77 -22.04 9.27
CA LYS A 155 24.82 -23.51 9.30
C LYS A 155 25.91 -24.02 10.25
N ALA A 156 27.07 -23.37 10.26
CA ALA A 156 28.15 -23.74 11.18
C ALA A 156 27.78 -23.49 12.64
N ALA A 157 27.22 -22.32 12.95
CA ALA A 157 26.72 -21.96 14.27
C ALA A 157 25.59 -22.90 14.74
N SER A 158 24.64 -23.21 13.86
CA SER A 158 23.55 -24.15 14.14
C SER A 158 24.07 -25.57 14.42
N ALA A 159 25.09 -26.01 13.67
CA ALA A 159 25.71 -27.30 13.90
C ALA A 159 26.39 -27.36 15.27
N LEU A 160 27.07 -26.28 15.72
CA LEU A 160 27.73 -26.21 17.03
C LEU A 160 26.79 -26.36 18.24
N ASN A 161 25.48 -26.13 18.09
CA ASN A 161 24.48 -26.36 19.14
C ASN A 161 24.03 -27.82 19.25
N ARG A 162 24.51 -28.72 18.38
CA ARG A 162 24.15 -30.15 18.40
C ARG A 162 25.08 -30.93 19.31
N LYS A 163 24.57 -32.01 19.92
CA LYS A 163 25.38 -32.99 20.66
C LYS A 163 25.98 -34.02 19.70
N GLY A 164 27.12 -34.62 20.06
CA GLY A 164 27.73 -35.72 19.30
C GLY A 164 28.51 -35.31 18.05
N ILE A 165 29.03 -34.09 17.99
CA ILE A 165 29.87 -33.62 16.89
C ILE A 165 31.31 -34.13 17.10
N PRO A 166 31.96 -34.79 16.12
CA PRO A 166 33.38 -35.15 16.21
C PRO A 166 34.28 -33.93 16.47
N GLU A 167 35.36 -34.10 17.23
CA GLU A 167 36.21 -32.99 17.68
C GLU A 167 36.82 -32.18 16.53
N ASP A 168 37.29 -32.85 15.47
CA ASP A 168 37.86 -32.18 14.29
C ASP A 168 36.83 -31.32 13.57
N ARG A 169 35.60 -31.85 13.44
CA ARG A 169 34.48 -31.10 12.86
C ARG A 169 34.10 -29.92 13.74
N MET A 170 34.11 -30.09 15.06
CA MET A 170 33.83 -28.99 15.99
C MET A 170 34.86 -27.86 15.87
N ARG A 171 36.15 -28.19 15.70
CA ARG A 171 37.23 -27.23 15.48
C ARG A 171 37.04 -26.43 14.20
N GLU A 172 36.70 -27.11 13.10
CA GLU A 172 36.41 -26.48 11.81
C GLU A 172 35.22 -25.51 11.90
N LEU A 173 34.11 -25.95 12.51
CA LEU A 173 32.91 -25.13 12.65
C LEU A 173 33.15 -23.90 13.53
N LYS A 174 33.92 -24.05 14.62
CA LYS A 174 34.36 -22.92 15.46
C LYS A 174 35.18 -21.93 14.65
N ASN A 175 36.14 -22.40 13.85
CA ASN A 175 36.97 -21.52 13.01
C ASN A 175 36.12 -20.70 12.04
N ILE A 176 35.13 -21.30 11.37
CA ILE A 176 34.22 -20.58 10.45
C ILE A 176 33.52 -19.41 11.16
N VAL A 177 32.98 -19.66 12.36
CA VAL A 177 32.22 -18.65 13.13
C VAL A 177 33.16 -17.59 13.72
N PHE A 178 34.33 -17.98 14.23
CA PHE A 178 35.32 -17.05 14.78
C PHE A 178 35.94 -16.16 13.71
N THR A 179 36.32 -16.71 12.55
CA THR A 179 36.88 -15.91 11.45
C THR A 179 35.89 -14.85 10.99
N TRP A 180 34.61 -15.20 10.84
CA TRP A 180 33.56 -14.24 10.53
C TRP A 180 33.43 -13.14 11.59
N HIS A 181 33.41 -13.51 12.88
CA HIS A 181 33.27 -12.56 13.98
C HIS A 181 34.45 -11.58 14.05
N GLN A 182 35.68 -12.06 13.87
CA GLN A 182 36.88 -11.22 13.82
C GLN A 182 36.90 -10.25 12.63
N GLN A 183 36.26 -10.61 11.52
CA GLN A 183 36.16 -9.75 10.33
C GLN A 183 35.07 -8.68 10.46
N THR A 184 34.06 -8.92 11.30
CA THR A 184 32.87 -8.06 11.42
C THR A 184 32.81 -7.26 12.72
N THR A 185 33.68 -7.54 13.68
CA THR A 185 33.78 -6.81 14.95
C THR A 185 35.16 -6.21 15.15
N ASP A 186 35.20 -5.12 15.90
CA ASP A 186 36.46 -4.48 16.28
C ASP A 186 37.31 -5.47 17.10
N LYS A 187 38.58 -5.67 16.71
CA LYS A 187 39.45 -6.77 17.17
C LYS A 187 39.77 -6.78 18.68
N THR A 188 39.23 -5.83 19.43
CA THR A 188 39.45 -5.59 20.86
C THR A 188 38.38 -6.19 21.77
N LYS A 189 37.26 -6.71 21.24
CA LYS A 189 36.19 -7.33 22.05
C LYS A 189 36.37 -8.85 22.23
N ASN A 190 36.60 -9.28 23.47
CA ASN A 190 36.62 -10.69 23.84
C ASN A 190 35.19 -11.23 24.07
N ASP A 191 34.44 -11.45 22.99
CA ASP A 191 33.08 -12.00 23.06
C ASP A 191 33.11 -13.51 23.41
N LYS A 192 32.25 -13.92 24.36
CA LYS A 192 32.06 -15.35 24.67
C LYS A 192 31.52 -16.11 23.44
N LEU A 193 32.00 -17.34 23.20
CA LEU A 193 31.60 -18.17 22.06
C LEU A 193 30.08 -18.28 21.87
N ASN A 194 29.31 -18.44 22.95
CA ASN A 194 27.84 -18.53 22.88
C ASN A 194 27.22 -17.25 22.29
N ASN A 195 27.73 -16.07 22.65
CA ASN A 195 27.29 -14.79 22.10
C ASN A 195 27.61 -14.69 20.61
N ILE A 196 28.78 -15.20 20.19
CA ILE A 196 29.16 -15.23 18.77
C ILE A 196 28.24 -16.15 17.98
N ILE A 197 27.90 -17.33 18.53
CA ILE A 197 26.95 -18.28 17.93
C ILE A 197 25.56 -17.64 17.80
N GLU A 198 25.07 -16.98 18.84
CA GLU A 198 23.78 -16.29 18.81
C GLU A 198 23.75 -15.21 17.71
N LYS A 199 24.80 -14.38 17.61
CA LYS A 199 24.93 -13.38 16.54
C LYS A 199 24.96 -14.01 15.15
N ALA A 200 25.71 -15.10 14.98
CA ALA A 200 25.81 -15.83 13.72
C ALA A 200 24.47 -16.45 13.29
N LEU A 201 23.64 -16.91 14.24
CA LEU A 201 22.32 -17.47 13.97
C LEU A 201 21.31 -16.41 13.48
N MET A 202 21.51 -15.15 13.87
CA MET A 202 20.69 -14.01 13.48
C MET A 202 21.05 -13.43 12.11
N LEU A 203 22.07 -13.97 11.43
CA LEU A 203 22.45 -13.51 10.11
C LEU A 203 21.32 -13.73 9.09
N PRO A 204 21.05 -12.73 8.21
CA PRO A 204 20.05 -12.87 7.17
C PRO A 204 20.56 -13.81 6.07
N ASP A 205 19.66 -14.66 5.56
CA ASP A 205 19.95 -15.57 4.45
C ASP A 205 19.89 -14.85 3.09
N TYR A 206 19.20 -13.71 3.04
CA TYR A 206 19.00 -12.87 1.87
C TYR A 206 19.07 -11.40 2.24
N GLU A 207 19.52 -10.56 1.31
CA GLU A 207 19.38 -9.10 1.39
C GLU A 207 18.62 -8.55 0.18
N ARG A 208 18.08 -7.35 0.32
CA ARG A 208 17.46 -6.65 -0.81
C ARG A 208 18.54 -6.22 -1.79
N ASN A 209 18.35 -6.53 -3.06
CA ASN A 209 19.24 -6.00 -4.09
C ASN A 209 18.92 -4.52 -4.34
N GLY A 210 19.91 -3.64 -4.17
CA GLY A 210 19.78 -2.22 -4.47
C GLY A 210 19.55 -1.93 -5.97
N GLU A 211 19.98 -2.84 -6.84
CA GLU A 211 19.80 -2.74 -8.30
C GLU A 211 18.41 -3.19 -8.75
N PHE A 212 17.62 -3.82 -7.88
CA PHE A 212 16.28 -4.26 -8.25
C PHE A 212 15.37 -3.06 -8.48
N VAL A 213 14.79 -3.02 -9.67
CA VAL A 213 13.82 -1.99 -10.03
C VAL A 213 12.45 -2.64 -10.11
N GLU A 214 11.56 -2.21 -9.21
CA GLU A 214 10.15 -2.59 -9.27
C GLU A 214 9.48 -2.03 -10.53
N HIS A 215 8.67 -2.86 -11.21
CA HIS A 215 7.92 -2.46 -12.41
C HIS A 215 7.13 -1.16 -12.19
N GLY A 216 6.30 -1.12 -11.15
CA GLY A 216 5.43 0.02 -10.90
C GLY A 216 6.19 1.31 -10.60
N LYS A 217 7.34 1.20 -9.90
CA LYS A 217 8.22 2.34 -9.63
C LYS A 217 8.82 2.87 -10.93
N TYR A 218 9.30 1.97 -11.79
CA TYR A 218 9.85 2.35 -13.08
C TYR A 218 8.82 3.06 -13.96
N VAL A 219 7.64 2.46 -14.15
CA VAL A 219 6.57 3.03 -14.98
C VAL A 219 6.17 4.41 -14.48
N VAL A 220 5.90 4.57 -13.18
CA VAL A 220 5.55 5.88 -12.63
C VAL A 220 6.67 6.90 -12.81
N ASN A 221 7.94 6.52 -12.57
CA ASN A 221 9.07 7.42 -12.83
C ASN A 221 9.14 7.88 -14.29
N GLN A 222 8.83 7.01 -15.26
CA GLN A 222 8.76 7.43 -16.67
C GLN A 222 7.62 8.42 -16.92
N LEU A 223 6.45 8.18 -16.33
CA LEU A 223 5.28 9.06 -16.45
C LEU A 223 5.52 10.44 -15.80
N LEU A 224 6.42 10.52 -14.82
CA LEU A 224 6.77 11.75 -14.12
C LEU A 224 7.82 12.62 -14.83
N LYS A 225 8.47 12.12 -15.89
CA LYS A 225 9.52 12.86 -16.62
C LYS A 225 9.01 14.14 -17.27
N ASP A 226 7.76 14.16 -17.73
CA ASP A 226 7.13 15.30 -18.38
C ASP A 226 6.51 16.25 -17.34
N TYR A 227 7.35 16.77 -16.44
CA TYR A 227 6.93 17.69 -15.37
C TYR A 227 6.59 19.08 -15.93
N HIS A 228 5.37 19.56 -15.66
CA HIS A 228 4.97 20.93 -15.98
C HIS A 228 5.17 21.87 -14.78
N HIS A 229 5.38 23.16 -15.04
CA HIS A 229 5.62 24.21 -14.02
C HIS A 229 4.59 24.26 -12.88
N LEU A 230 3.38 23.73 -13.11
CA LEU A 230 2.27 23.70 -12.15
C LEU A 230 2.20 22.41 -11.31
N LYS A 231 3.28 21.60 -11.23
CA LYS A 231 3.27 20.30 -10.55
C LYS A 231 2.22 19.33 -11.11
N ARG A 232 2.06 19.35 -12.43
CA ARG A 232 1.20 18.45 -13.18
C ARG A 232 2.02 17.55 -14.09
N TRP A 233 1.50 16.36 -14.31
CA TRP A 233 2.11 15.30 -15.11
C TRP A 233 1.08 14.74 -16.09
N PRO A 234 0.97 15.30 -17.31
CA PRO A 234 -0.05 14.89 -18.28
C PRO A 234 -0.02 13.39 -18.62
N LYS A 235 1.17 12.78 -18.68
CA LYS A 235 1.32 11.34 -18.88
C LYS A 235 0.75 10.53 -17.69
N LEU A 236 0.97 10.99 -16.46
CA LEU A 236 0.39 10.34 -15.27
C LEU A 236 -1.13 10.50 -15.23
N GLU A 237 -1.65 11.68 -15.60
CA GLU A 237 -3.09 11.94 -15.75
C GLU A 237 -3.71 10.94 -16.73
N GLY A 238 -3.14 10.85 -17.94
CA GLY A 238 -3.56 9.89 -18.95
C GLY A 238 -3.50 8.44 -18.47
N PHE A 239 -2.47 8.08 -17.69
CA PHE A 239 -2.35 6.75 -17.11
C PHE A 239 -3.44 6.44 -16.08
N ILE A 240 -3.83 7.40 -15.24
CA ILE A 240 -4.93 7.24 -14.29
C ILE A 240 -6.26 7.12 -15.05
N TYR A 241 -6.48 7.96 -16.05
CA TYR A 241 -7.68 7.92 -16.89
C TYR A 241 -7.80 6.62 -17.67
N LEU A 242 -6.68 6.06 -18.16
CA LEU A 242 -6.63 4.73 -18.77
C LEU A 242 -7.20 3.66 -17.83
N TRP A 243 -6.77 3.64 -16.56
CA TRP A 243 -7.27 2.67 -15.58
C TRP A 243 -8.74 2.86 -15.25
N ARG A 244 -9.18 4.12 -15.09
CA ARG A 244 -10.57 4.45 -14.83
C ARG A 244 -11.49 4.04 -15.99
N ASP A 245 -11.10 4.38 -17.21
CA ASP A 245 -11.82 4.03 -18.44
C ASP A 245 -11.85 2.51 -18.65
N HIS A 246 -10.72 1.83 -18.46
CA HIS A 246 -10.64 0.37 -18.53
C HIS A 246 -11.61 -0.30 -17.55
N PHE A 247 -11.71 0.19 -16.31
CA PHE A 247 -12.68 -0.30 -15.33
C PHE A 247 -14.12 -0.14 -15.81
N LEU A 248 -14.52 1.04 -16.28
CA LEU A 248 -15.88 1.30 -16.76
C LEU A 248 -16.25 0.43 -17.97
N LYS A 249 -15.36 0.37 -18.97
CA LYS A 249 -15.59 -0.42 -20.19
C LYS A 249 -15.74 -1.91 -19.90
N THR A 250 -14.92 -2.41 -18.97
CA THR A 250 -14.89 -3.84 -18.62
C THR A 250 -16.05 -4.22 -17.72
N MET A 251 -16.28 -3.47 -16.64
CA MET A 251 -17.20 -3.87 -15.57
C MET A 251 -18.61 -3.33 -15.74
N LYS A 252 -18.80 -2.26 -16.53
CA LYS A 252 -20.10 -1.61 -16.79
C LYS A 252 -20.92 -1.46 -15.50
N PRO A 253 -20.39 -0.78 -14.47
CA PRO A 253 -20.95 -0.83 -13.13
C PRO A 253 -22.33 -0.16 -13.08
N LYS A 254 -23.33 -0.87 -12.51
CA LYS A 254 -24.73 -0.41 -12.45
C LYS A 254 -25.06 0.43 -11.21
N PHE A 255 -24.22 0.35 -10.18
CA PHE A 255 -24.43 0.98 -8.87
C PHE A 255 -23.29 1.94 -8.51
N LEU A 256 -22.46 2.32 -9.49
CA LEU A 256 -21.45 3.35 -9.30
C LEU A 256 -22.11 4.73 -9.28
N SER A 257 -21.62 5.62 -8.43
CA SER A 257 -22.08 7.01 -8.37
C SER A 257 -22.01 7.68 -9.74
N GLN A 258 -23.06 8.42 -10.11
CA GLN A 258 -23.09 9.21 -11.34
C GLN A 258 -22.03 10.33 -11.36
N PHE A 259 -21.55 10.74 -10.18
CA PHE A 259 -20.49 11.74 -10.02
C PHE A 259 -19.08 11.14 -10.07
N TRP A 260 -18.97 9.81 -10.18
CA TRP A 260 -17.71 9.16 -10.50
C TRP A 260 -17.45 9.24 -12.01
N LYS A 261 -16.43 10.00 -12.41
CA LYS A 261 -16.07 10.28 -13.79
C LYS A 261 -14.60 9.94 -14.03
N VAL A 262 -14.30 9.51 -15.26
CA VAL A 262 -12.94 9.15 -15.68
C VAL A 262 -12.01 10.35 -15.52
N ASP A 263 -12.44 11.51 -16.00
CA ASP A 263 -11.68 12.76 -16.10
C ASP A 263 -11.72 13.62 -14.82
N ASN A 264 -12.30 13.14 -13.72
CA ASN A 264 -12.35 13.89 -12.46
C ASN A 264 -10.95 14.30 -12.00
N ASN A 265 -10.84 15.52 -11.45
CA ASN A 265 -9.58 16.09 -11.00
C ASN A 265 -8.83 15.10 -10.08
N ILE A 266 -7.53 14.92 -10.36
CA ILE A 266 -6.65 14.04 -9.60
C ILE A 266 -5.75 14.81 -8.62
N TYR A 267 -5.72 16.14 -8.71
CA TYR A 267 -4.89 17.00 -7.87
C TYR A 267 -5.70 17.64 -6.77
N ILE A 268 -5.01 17.92 -5.66
CA ILE A 268 -5.53 18.82 -4.63
C ILE A 268 -5.27 20.24 -5.09
N ASP A 269 -6.34 21.00 -5.32
CA ASP A 269 -6.24 22.46 -5.39
C ASP A 269 -5.89 22.95 -3.97
N ARG A 270 -4.70 23.55 -3.82
CA ARG A 270 -4.26 24.12 -2.54
C ARG A 270 -4.82 25.53 -2.36
#